data_AF-A0A9D9KDC3-F1
#
_entry.id   AF-A0A9D9KDC3-F1
#
_cell.length_a   1.000
_cell.length_b   1.000
_cell.length_c   1.000
_cell.angle_alpha   90.00
_cell.angle_beta   90.00
_cell.angle_gamma   90.00
#
_symmetry.space_group_name_H-M   'P 1'
#
loop_
_entity.id
_entity.type
_entity.pdbx_description
1 polymer ?
#
loop_
_entity_poly.entity_id
_entity_poly.type
_entity_poly.pdbx_seq_one_letter_code
_entity_poly.pdbx_strand_id
1 'polypeptide(L)'
;MENTKIIEQLTATAEALFRSTEALRQALEMMQAESDFIPISEATERLNVRPRWIRDRIAEGWWKYGREYRDTSNGDRPNYQICVAAVRKWLEIAPERRSKPRQQR
;
A
#
# COMPACT_ATOMS: atom_id res chain seq x y z
N MET A 1 28.35 12.29 43.08
CA MET A 1 28.63 11.70 41.74
C MET A 1 27.52 10.78 41.23
N GLU A 2 26.60 10.27 42.06
CA GLU A 2 25.48 9.43 41.58
C GLU A 2 24.47 10.18 40.70
N ASN A 3 24.12 11.43 41.05
CA ASN A 3 23.16 12.22 40.28
C ASN A 3 23.59 12.43 38.81
N THR A 4 24.90 12.58 38.56
CA THR A 4 25.43 12.74 37.19
C THR A 4 25.23 11.47 36.36
N LYS A 5 25.49 10.29 36.94
CA LYS A 5 25.27 9.00 36.27
C LYS A 5 23.79 8.72 35.98
N ILE A 6 22.91 9.11 36.91
CA ILE A 6 21.45 8.99 36.73
C ILE A 6 20.98 9.88 35.59
N ILE A 7 21.45 11.13 35.51
CA ILE A 7 21.13 12.04 34.42
C ILE A 7 21.60 11.48 33.08
N GLU A 8 22.83 10.99 33.00
CA GLU A 8 23.38 10.37 31.78
C GLU A 8 22.56 9.16 31.30
N GLN A 9 22.16 8.28 32.22
CA GLN A 9 21.30 7.14 31.90
C GLN A 9 19.91 7.56 31.44
N LEU A 10 19.31 8.57 32.05
CA LEU A 10 18.01 9.09 31.64
C LEU A 10 18.09 9.72 30.25
N THR A 11 19.14 10.50 29.95
CA THR A 11 19.35 11.08 28.62
C THR A 11 19.54 10.00 27.56
N ALA A 12 20.39 9.01 27.82
CA ALA A 12 20.59 7.89 26.89
C ALA A 12 19.30 7.09 26.63
N THR A 13 18.49 6.90 27.67
CA THR A 13 17.18 6.23 27.56
C THR A 13 16.19 7.06 26.76
N ALA A 14 16.14 8.37 26.98
CA ALA A 14 15.27 9.28 26.21
C ALA A 14 15.65 9.30 24.72
N GLU A 15 16.95 9.32 24.40
CA GLU A 15 17.44 9.25 23.02
C GLU A 15 17.13 7.90 22.34
N ALA A 16 17.22 6.79 23.09
CA ALA A 16 16.84 5.47 22.59
C ALA A 16 15.33 5.38 22.32
N LEU A 17 14.51 5.95 23.22
CA LEU A 17 13.06 6.03 23.03
C LEU A 17 12.72 6.86 21.78
N PHE A 18 13.32 8.04 21.64
CA PHE A 18 13.10 8.92 20.49
C PHE A 18 13.44 8.24 19.16
N ARG A 19 14.59 7.56 19.07
CA ARG A 19 14.97 6.78 17.89
C ARG A 19 13.97 5.67 17.58
N SER A 20 13.46 4.98 18.62
CA SER A 20 12.47 3.92 18.46
C SER A 20 11.13 4.46 17.97
N THR A 21 10.69 5.62 18.48
CA THR A 21 9.45 6.27 18.03
C THR A 21 9.54 6.75 16.59
N GLU A 22 10.69 7.27 16.17
CA GLU A 22 10.89 7.72 14.79
C GLU A 22 10.91 6.55 13.81
N ALA A 23 11.56 5.43 14.18
CA ALA A 23 11.54 4.20 13.38
C ALA A 23 10.12 3.64 13.21
N LEU A 24 9.31 3.66 14.29
CA LEU A 24 7.90 3.24 14.23
C LEU A 24 7.07 4.18 13.35
N ARG A 25 7.29 5.49 13.44
CA ARG A 25 6.61 6.47 12.60
C ARG A 25 6.92 6.25 11.12
N GLN A 26 8.19 6.06 10.77
CA GLN A 26 8.60 5.76 9.40
C GLN A 26 7.97 4.44 8.90
N ALA A 27 7.94 3.40 9.74
CA ALA A 27 7.28 2.15 9.39
C ALA A 27 5.76 2.33 9.13
N LEU A 28 5.08 3.15 9.93
CA LEU A 28 3.66 3.49 9.72
C LEU A 28 3.44 4.27 8.42
N GLU A 29 4.27 5.28 8.14
CA GLU A 29 4.22 6.05 6.90
C GLU A 29 4.43 5.14 5.68
N MET A 30 5.40 4.21 5.76
CA MET A 30 5.62 3.20 4.71
C MET A 30 4.41 2.27 4.53
N MET A 31 3.81 1.79 5.61
CA MET A 31 2.60 0.94 5.55
C MET A 31 1.39 1.68 4.97
N GLN A 32 1.22 2.97 5.27
CA GLN A 32 0.17 3.80 4.69
C GLN A 32 0.42 4.05 3.20
N ALA A 33 1.64 4.43 2.81
CA ALA A 33 2.00 4.68 1.42
C ALA A 33 1.85 3.42 0.54
N GLU A 34 2.07 2.22 1.10
CA GLU A 34 1.77 0.96 0.40
C GLU A 34 0.27 0.72 0.21
N SER A 35 -0.57 1.27 1.09
CA SER A 35 -2.02 1.08 1.09
C SER A 35 -2.77 2.15 0.28
N ASP A 36 -2.07 3.14 -0.28
CA ASP A 36 -2.68 4.25 -1.00
C ASP A 36 -3.26 3.83 -2.36
N PHE A 37 -4.46 4.35 -2.62
CA PHE A 37 -5.16 4.23 -3.90
C PHE A 37 -4.77 5.40 -4.79
N ILE A 38 -3.98 5.13 -5.83
CA ILE A 38 -3.47 6.16 -6.75
C ILE A 38 -4.15 6.07 -8.13
N PRO A 39 -4.22 7.15 -8.92
CA PRO A 39 -4.82 7.12 -10.25
C PRO A 39 -4.19 6.07 -11.17
N ILE A 40 -4.97 5.54 -12.12
CA ILE A 40 -4.49 4.54 -13.09
C ILE A 40 -3.19 4.96 -13.79
N SER A 41 -3.04 6.23 -14.17
CA SER A 41 -1.84 6.73 -14.86
C SER A 41 -0.58 6.51 -14.03
N GLU A 42 -0.64 6.88 -12.77
CA GLU A 42 0.47 6.70 -11.84
C GLU A 42 0.70 5.22 -11.51
N ALA A 43 -0.38 4.45 -11.31
CA ALA A 43 -0.29 3.01 -11.08
C ALA A 43 0.39 2.28 -12.25
N THR A 44 0.11 2.67 -13.50
CA THR A 44 0.71 2.05 -14.68
C THR A 44 2.21 2.26 -14.76
N GLU A 45 2.69 3.43 -14.35
CA GLU A 45 4.12 3.72 -14.26
C GLU A 45 4.76 2.88 -13.14
N ARG A 46 4.18 2.86 -11.93
CA ARG A 46 4.72 2.13 -10.78
C ARG A 46 4.69 0.61 -10.94
N LEU A 47 3.74 0.08 -11.72
CA LEU A 47 3.60 -1.35 -12.01
C LEU A 47 4.29 -1.75 -13.34
N ASN A 48 4.76 -0.79 -14.12
CA ASN A 48 5.30 -1.01 -15.48
C ASN A 48 4.35 -1.82 -16.38
N VAL A 49 3.08 -1.43 -16.41
CA VAL A 49 2.02 -2.09 -17.23
C VAL A 49 1.23 -1.05 -18.03
N ARG A 50 0.51 -1.49 -19.06
CA ARG A 50 -0.35 -0.59 -19.85
C ARG A 50 -1.67 -0.28 -19.12
N PRO A 51 -2.25 0.93 -19.26
CA PRO A 51 -3.56 1.24 -18.68
C PRO A 51 -4.69 0.27 -19.09
N ARG A 52 -4.65 -0.18 -20.35
CA ARG A 52 -5.60 -1.18 -20.85
C ARG A 52 -5.54 -2.49 -20.07
N TRP A 53 -4.32 -2.97 -19.75
CA TRP A 53 -4.14 -4.20 -19.00
C TRP A 53 -4.82 -4.14 -17.62
N ILE A 54 -4.72 -2.99 -16.93
CA ILE A 54 -5.40 -2.78 -15.65
C ILE A 54 -6.92 -2.84 -15.83
N ARG A 55 -7.46 -2.12 -16.80
CA ARG A 55 -8.91 -2.08 -17.06
C ARG A 55 -9.45 -3.47 -17.42
N ASP A 56 -8.73 -4.24 -18.23
CA ASP A 56 -9.11 -5.60 -18.60
C ASP A 56 -9.18 -6.49 -17.35
N ARG A 57 -8.23 -6.38 -16.41
CA ARG A 57 -8.27 -7.16 -15.15
C ARG A 57 -9.43 -6.79 -14.23
N ILE A 58 -9.78 -5.51 -14.18
CA ILE A 58 -10.95 -5.03 -13.45
C ILE A 58 -12.23 -5.56 -14.10
N ALA A 59 -12.39 -5.39 -15.41
CA ALA A 59 -13.57 -5.82 -16.17
C ALA A 59 -13.77 -7.35 -16.15
N GLU A 60 -12.69 -8.12 -16.23
CA GLU A 60 -12.72 -9.58 -16.13
C GLU A 60 -12.99 -10.07 -14.69
N GLY A 61 -12.96 -9.19 -13.69
CA GLY A 61 -13.22 -9.53 -12.29
C GLY A 61 -12.08 -10.28 -11.60
N TRP A 62 -10.83 -10.05 -12.01
CA TRP A 62 -9.65 -10.63 -11.33
C TRP A 62 -9.31 -9.95 -10.02
N TRP A 63 -9.76 -8.70 -9.87
CA TRP A 63 -9.43 -7.83 -8.76
C TRP A 63 -10.69 -7.54 -7.94
N LYS A 64 -10.52 -7.34 -6.63
CA LYS A 64 -11.60 -7.06 -5.70
C LYS A 64 -11.71 -5.55 -5.46
N TYR A 65 -12.93 -5.04 -5.58
CA TYR A 65 -13.26 -3.66 -5.23
C TYR A 65 -12.89 -3.36 -3.77
N GLY A 66 -12.29 -2.20 -3.52
CA GLY A 66 -11.84 -1.75 -2.21
C GLY A 66 -10.51 -2.34 -1.75
N ARG A 67 -9.95 -3.35 -2.46
CA ARG A 67 -8.65 -3.95 -2.16
C ARG A 67 -7.62 -3.62 -3.24
N GLU A 68 -7.80 -4.10 -4.47
CA GLU A 68 -6.86 -3.84 -5.56
C GLU A 68 -7.24 -2.58 -6.35
N TYR A 69 -8.54 -2.25 -6.43
CA TYR A 69 -9.02 -1.05 -7.12
C TYR A 69 -10.25 -0.42 -6.46
N ARG A 70 -10.52 0.85 -6.78
CA ARG A 70 -11.75 1.58 -6.49
C ARG A 70 -12.21 2.34 -7.72
N ASP A 71 -13.52 2.51 -7.82
CA ASP A 71 -14.16 3.30 -8.86
C ASP A 71 -14.30 4.74 -8.38
N THR A 72 -13.79 5.68 -9.16
CA THR A 72 -13.86 7.14 -8.92
C THR A 72 -14.55 7.86 -10.07
N SER A 73 -15.37 7.14 -10.84
CA SER A 73 -16.10 7.67 -11.98
C SER A 73 -17.20 8.63 -11.54
N ASN A 74 -17.30 9.76 -12.24
CA ASN A 74 -18.38 10.73 -12.06
C ASN A 74 -19.54 10.54 -13.08
N GLY A 75 -19.67 9.34 -13.67
CA GLY A 75 -20.78 8.98 -14.57
C GLY A 75 -20.46 8.99 -16.07
N ASP A 76 -19.46 9.76 -16.54
CA ASP A 76 -19.16 9.86 -17.98
C ASP A 76 -18.10 8.88 -18.49
N ARG A 77 -17.07 8.62 -17.69
CA ARG A 77 -15.96 7.72 -18.06
C ARG A 77 -15.49 6.92 -16.86
N PRO A 78 -15.27 5.60 -17.02
CA PRO A 78 -14.75 4.76 -15.96
C PRO A 78 -13.36 5.25 -15.56
N ASN A 79 -13.25 5.78 -14.35
CA ASN A 79 -12.00 6.18 -13.73
C ASN A 79 -11.74 5.31 -12.50
N TYR A 80 -10.52 4.83 -12.35
CA TYR A 80 -10.16 3.93 -11.27
C TYR A 80 -8.92 4.43 -10.54
N GLN A 81 -8.92 4.21 -9.24
CA GLN A 81 -7.72 4.25 -8.43
C GLN A 81 -7.28 2.84 -8.06
N ILE A 82 -5.98 2.61 -8.03
CA ILE A 82 -5.36 1.30 -7.89
C ILE A 82 -4.48 1.29 -6.64
N CYS A 83 -4.61 0.26 -5.82
CA CYS A 83 -3.67 0.00 -4.73
C CYS A 83 -2.50 -0.82 -5.30
N VAL A 84 -1.37 -0.15 -5.54
CA VAL A 84 -0.20 -0.76 -6.19
C VAL A 84 0.35 -1.93 -5.39
N ALA A 85 0.43 -1.83 -4.06
CA ALA A 85 0.95 -2.93 -3.23
C ALA A 85 0.06 -4.17 -3.30
N ALA A 86 -1.27 -4.01 -3.30
CA ALA A 86 -2.20 -5.12 -3.45
C ALA A 86 -2.05 -5.81 -4.82
N VAL A 87 -1.89 -5.03 -5.89
CA VAL A 87 -1.66 -5.58 -7.23
C VAL A 87 -0.30 -6.28 -7.35
N ARG A 88 0.77 -5.74 -6.75
CA ARG A 88 2.08 -6.40 -6.70
C ARG A 88 2.01 -7.76 -5.99
N LYS A 89 1.37 -7.81 -4.81
CA LYS A 89 1.11 -9.07 -4.09
C LYS A 89 0.32 -10.07 -4.94
N TRP A 90 -0.65 -9.60 -5.74
CA TRP A 90 -1.37 -10.48 -6.66
C TRP A 90 -0.50 -10.98 -7.82
N LEU A 91 0.42 -10.14 -8.32
CA LEU A 91 1.37 -10.51 -9.38
C LEU A 91 2.42 -11.52 -8.92
N GLU A 92 2.81 -11.50 -7.64
CA GLU A 92 3.71 -12.50 -7.03
C GLU A 92 3.09 -13.91 -7.02
N ILE A 93 1.76 -14.01 -7.06
CA ILE A 93 1.08 -15.30 -7.20
C ILE A 93 1.32 -15.82 -8.62
N ALA A 94 1.80 -17.06 -8.74
CA ALA A 94 2.04 -17.70 -10.03
C ALA A 94 0.75 -17.71 -10.89
N PRO A 95 0.82 -17.43 -12.21
CA PRO A 95 -0.36 -17.23 -13.06
C PRO A 95 -1.41 -18.34 -12.96
N GLU A 96 -0.97 -19.60 -12.91
CA GLU A 96 -1.80 -20.80 -12.81
C GLU A 96 -2.52 -20.96 -11.46
N ARG A 97 -2.06 -20.25 -10.42
CA ARG A 97 -2.65 -20.26 -9.07
C ARG A 97 -3.54 -19.05 -8.82
N ARG A 98 -3.58 -18.08 -9.74
CA ARG A 98 -4.43 -16.90 -9.61
C ARG A 98 -5.89 -17.32 -9.77
N SER A 99 -6.71 -16.90 -8.82
CA SER A 99 -8.15 -17.17 -8.82
C SER A 99 -8.91 -15.85 -8.71
N LYS A 100 -10.09 -15.80 -9.37
CA LYS A 100 -11.00 -14.66 -9.22
C LYS A 100 -11.57 -14.65 -7.80
N PRO A 101 -11.67 -13.48 -7.14
CA PRO A 101 -12.31 -13.38 -5.84
C PRO A 101 -13.75 -13.91 -5.90
N ARG A 102 -14.18 -14.65 -4.87
CA ARG A 102 -15.59 -15.05 -4.71
C ARG A 102 -16.42 -13.77 -4.55
N GLN A 103 -17.28 -13.47 -5.51
CA GLN A 103 -18.29 -12.42 -5.34
C GLN A 103 -19.29 -12.91 -4.30
N GLN A 104 -19.33 -12.24 -3.13
CA GLN A 104 -20.44 -12.44 -2.19
C GLN A 104 -21.68 -11.90 -2.89
N ARG A 105 -22.65 -12.79 -3.13
CA ARG A 105 -23.98 -12.44 -3.62
C ARG A 105 -24.78 -11.78 -2.51
#